data_AF-A0A453QWD8-F1
#
_entry.id   AF-A0A453QWD8-F1
#
_cell.length_a   1.000
_cell.length_b   1.000
_cell.length_c   1.000
_cell.angle_alpha   90.00
_cell.angle_beta   90.00
_cell.angle_gamma   90.00
#
_symmetry.space_group_name_H-M   'P 1'
#
loop_
_entity.id
_entity.type
_entity.pdbx_description
1 polymer ?
#
loop_
_entity_poly.entity_id
_entity_poly.type
_entity_poly.pdbx_seq_one_letter_code
_entity_poly.pdbx_strand_id
1 'polypeptide(L)'
;AGPSGDSERDLSASAVSLEALGAVESSGDGLERKEPSVATILTSFENSFDKYGALSTPLYQTATFKQPSATVNGAYDYTRSGNPTRDVLQSLMAKLEKADQAFCFTSGMASLAAVTHLLQAGKWLTFTFLRSYFRPIIVVCT
;
A
#
# COMPACT_ATOMS: atom_id res chain seq x y z
N ALA A 1 12.84 -50.70 13.13
CA ALA A 1 13.55 -49.55 13.71
C ALA A 1 13.40 -48.36 12.77
N GLY A 2 12.50 -47.42 13.10
CA GLY A 2 12.77 -46.01 12.79
C GLY A 2 13.70 -45.44 13.88
N PRO A 3 14.07 -44.13 13.91
CA PRO A 3 13.36 -43.00 13.28
C PRO A 3 14.28 -41.89 12.66
N SER A 4 13.65 -40.77 12.25
CA SER A 4 14.14 -39.36 12.22
C SER A 4 15.23 -38.95 11.20
N GLY A 5 15.20 -37.76 10.59
CA GLY A 5 14.58 -36.52 11.05
C GLY A 5 14.25 -35.50 9.98
N ASP A 6 13.32 -34.64 10.37
CA ASP A 6 12.75 -33.47 9.71
C ASP A 6 13.71 -32.26 9.62
N SER A 7 13.24 -31.25 8.87
CA SER A 7 13.62 -29.81 8.91
C SER A 7 14.98 -29.47 8.30
N GLU A 8 15.09 -28.47 7.42
CA GLU A 8 14.85 -27.06 7.71
C GLU A 8 14.06 -26.34 6.60
N ARG A 9 12.97 -25.67 7.00
CA ARG A 9 12.39 -24.56 6.25
C ARG A 9 13.01 -23.30 6.84
N ASP A 10 13.85 -22.62 6.08
CA ASP A 10 14.48 -21.37 6.51
C ASP A 10 13.42 -20.28 6.70
N LEU A 11 12.98 -20.16 7.95
CA LEU A 11 12.22 -19.04 8.48
C LEU A 11 13.19 -17.89 8.77
N SER A 12 13.67 -17.20 7.73
CA SER A 12 14.53 -16.01 7.89
C SER A 12 13.93 -14.71 7.39
N ALA A 13 12.68 -14.72 6.92
CA ALA A 13 11.96 -13.50 6.56
C ALA A 13 11.18 -12.93 7.75
N SER A 14 11.86 -12.61 8.85
CA SER A 14 11.27 -11.82 9.94
C SER A 14 12.29 -10.87 10.55
N ALA A 15 11.86 -9.62 10.66
CA ALA A 15 12.39 -8.55 11.51
C ALA A 15 13.69 -7.87 11.06
N VAL A 16 13.58 -6.96 10.08
CA VAL A 16 14.33 -5.70 10.17
C VAL A 16 13.50 -4.72 10.99
N SER A 17 13.69 -4.78 12.31
CA SER A 17 13.26 -3.72 13.23
C SER A 17 14.01 -2.43 12.93
N LEU A 18 13.27 -1.34 12.82
CA LEU A 18 13.70 -0.05 12.28
C LEU A 18 14.47 0.84 13.28
N GLU A 19 15.16 0.28 14.28
CA GLU A 19 15.95 1.11 15.23
C GLU A 19 17.28 0.45 15.62
N ALA A 20 18.18 0.30 14.66
CA ALA A 20 19.62 0.33 14.90
C ALA A 20 20.33 0.29 13.55
N LEU A 21 20.91 1.41 13.12
CA LEU A 21 22.18 1.54 12.39
C LEU A 21 22.27 2.96 11.81
N GLY A 22 22.51 3.91 12.70
CA GLY A 22 23.47 4.95 12.37
C GLY A 22 24.84 4.27 12.20
N ALA A 23 25.53 4.61 11.11
CA ALA A 23 26.91 4.23 10.77
C ALA A 23 27.17 2.75 10.43
N VAL A 24 27.07 2.39 9.14
CA VAL A 24 28.12 1.67 8.39
C VAL A 24 28.04 2.09 6.92
N GLU A 25 29.04 2.83 6.43
CA GLU A 25 29.28 3.01 5.00
C GLU A 25 29.99 1.79 4.39
N SER A 26 29.56 1.48 3.17
CA SER A 26 30.20 0.73 2.07
C SER A 26 31.23 -0.36 2.38
N SER A 27 30.88 -1.60 2.03
CA SER A 27 31.77 -2.54 1.33
C SER A 27 30.90 -3.47 0.48
N GLY A 28 31.23 -3.56 -0.81
CA GLY A 28 30.32 -4.00 -1.86
C GLY A 28 30.05 -5.51 -1.91
N ASP A 29 28.82 -5.83 -2.30
CA ASP A 29 28.55 -6.87 -3.27
C ASP A 29 27.68 -6.25 -4.38
N GLY A 30 28.10 -6.45 -5.63
CA GLY A 30 27.50 -5.84 -6.81
C GLY A 30 26.20 -6.53 -7.20
N LEU A 31 25.22 -6.61 -6.30
CA LEU A 31 23.87 -7.01 -6.69
C LEU A 31 23.25 -5.88 -7.49
N GLU A 32 23.24 -6.05 -8.82
CA GLU A 32 22.32 -5.36 -9.70
C GLU A 32 20.92 -5.44 -9.07
N ARG A 33 20.39 -4.31 -8.56
CA ARG A 33 19.05 -4.24 -7.97
C ARG A 33 18.04 -4.43 -9.09
N LYS A 34 17.79 -5.67 -9.45
CA LYS A 34 16.76 -6.06 -10.39
C LYS A 34 15.43 -5.55 -9.87
N GLU A 35 14.72 -4.76 -10.67
CA GLU A 35 13.37 -4.32 -10.30
C GLU A 35 12.55 -5.58 -9.96
N PRO A 36 11.92 -5.63 -8.78
CA PRO A 36 11.16 -6.79 -8.37
C PRO A 36 10.03 -7.02 -9.37
N SER A 37 9.79 -8.29 -9.69
CA SER A 37 8.66 -8.65 -10.55
C SER A 37 7.34 -8.25 -9.89
N VAL A 38 6.30 -7.95 -10.67
CA VAL A 38 4.96 -7.61 -10.16
C VAL A 38 4.44 -8.66 -9.16
N ALA A 39 4.65 -9.94 -9.46
CA ALA A 39 4.27 -11.03 -8.57
C ALA A 39 4.99 -10.98 -7.21
N THR A 40 6.26 -10.57 -7.21
CA THR A 40 7.05 -10.37 -5.99
C THR A 40 6.47 -9.21 -5.17
N ILE A 41 6.14 -8.10 -5.82
CA ILE A 41 5.55 -6.92 -5.14
C ILE A 41 4.21 -7.27 -4.48
N LEU A 42 3.37 -8.06 -5.16
CA LEU A 42 2.07 -8.49 -4.65
C LEU A 42 2.17 -9.40 -3.41
N THR A 43 3.20 -10.25 -3.36
CA THR A 43 3.36 -11.24 -2.28
C THR A 43 4.17 -10.70 -1.10
N SER A 44 5.11 -9.79 -1.37
CA SER A 44 6.08 -9.29 -0.40
C SER A 44 5.76 -7.86 0.04
N PHE A 45 4.50 -7.59 0.39
CA PHE A 45 4.12 -6.27 0.91
C PHE A 45 4.17 -6.26 2.45
N GLU A 46 4.72 -5.18 3.01
CA GLU A 46 4.87 -5.03 4.46
C GLU A 46 3.63 -4.39 5.09
N ASN A 47 3.19 -4.94 6.23
CA ASN A 47 2.04 -4.47 6.99
C ASN A 47 2.46 -3.85 8.32
N SER A 48 3.09 -2.66 8.29
CA SER A 48 3.75 -2.05 9.46
C SER A 48 2.80 -1.56 10.57
N PHE A 49 1.50 -1.46 10.34
CA PHE A 49 0.55 -0.88 11.31
C PHE A 49 -0.15 -1.91 12.20
N ASP A 50 -0.04 -3.21 11.88
CA ASP A 50 -0.65 -4.24 12.73
C ASP A 50 0.22 -4.52 13.95
N LYS A 51 -0.39 -4.40 15.13
CA LYS A 51 0.28 -4.65 16.41
C LYS A 51 0.64 -6.12 16.60
N TYR A 52 -0.08 -7.04 15.97
CA TYR A 52 0.06 -8.48 16.20
C TYR A 52 0.93 -9.18 15.16
N GLY A 53 1.44 -8.44 14.16
CA GLY A 53 2.32 -9.00 13.13
C GLY A 53 1.63 -10.05 12.26
N ALA A 54 0.34 -9.89 11.97
CA ALA A 54 -0.38 -10.78 11.07
C ALA A 54 0.30 -10.79 9.68
N LEU A 55 0.46 -12.00 9.13
CA LEU A 55 1.05 -12.19 7.78
C LEU A 55 0.17 -11.59 6.69
N SER A 56 -1.15 -11.67 6.87
CA SER A 56 -2.12 -11.00 6.00
C SER A 56 -2.65 -9.74 6.67
N THR A 57 -2.99 -8.74 5.85
CA THR A 57 -3.59 -7.50 6.36
C THR A 57 -4.92 -7.79 7.08
N PRO A 58 -5.08 -7.35 8.34
CA PRO A 58 -6.34 -7.50 9.04
C PRO A 58 -7.45 -6.68 8.38
N LEU A 59 -8.69 -7.18 8.46
CA LEU A 59 -9.87 -6.54 7.89
C LEU A 59 -10.55 -5.63 8.91
N TYR A 60 -10.47 -4.31 8.73
CA TYR A 60 -11.07 -3.33 9.64
C TYR A 60 -12.51 -2.97 9.22
N GLN A 61 -13.47 -3.82 9.60
CA GLN A 61 -14.91 -3.62 9.35
C GLN A 61 -15.60 -2.76 10.43
N THR A 62 -14.97 -1.66 10.83
CA THR A 62 -15.56 -0.68 11.75
C THR A 62 -15.99 0.57 11.00
N ALA A 63 -16.92 1.34 11.56
CA ALA A 63 -17.28 2.66 11.04
C ALA A 63 -16.38 3.76 11.62
N THR A 64 -16.02 3.64 12.90
CA THR A 64 -15.30 4.67 13.66
C THR A 64 -14.08 4.09 14.37
N PHE A 65 -13.09 4.95 14.63
CA PHE A 65 -11.86 4.61 15.34
C PHE A 65 -11.74 5.42 16.63
N LYS A 66 -11.01 4.88 17.60
CA LYS A 66 -10.83 5.53 18.90
C LYS A 66 -9.89 6.75 18.75
N GLN A 67 -10.38 7.93 19.10
CA GLN A 67 -9.56 9.15 19.16
C GLN A 67 -8.70 9.20 20.43
N PRO A 68 -7.47 9.74 20.36
CA PRO A 68 -6.61 9.88 21.55
C PRO A 68 -7.10 10.98 22.51
N SER A 69 -7.70 12.05 21.99
CA SER A 69 -8.28 13.15 22.77
C SER A 69 -9.39 13.84 21.97
N ALA A 70 -10.20 14.68 22.62
CA ALA A 70 -11.24 15.48 21.95
C ALA A 70 -10.64 16.57 21.04
N THR A 71 -9.40 16.98 21.27
CA THR A 71 -8.71 18.05 20.52
C THR A 71 -7.65 17.53 19.55
N VAL A 72 -7.30 16.24 19.64
CA VAL A 72 -6.23 15.63 18.82
C VAL A 72 -6.83 14.50 18.00
N ASN A 73 -6.72 14.62 16.69
CA ASN A 73 -7.18 13.59 15.76
C ASN A 73 -6.14 12.49 15.64
N GLY A 74 -6.57 11.24 15.77
CA GLY A 74 -5.79 10.07 15.42
C GLY A 74 -5.60 9.94 13.91
N ALA A 75 -4.84 8.92 13.50
CA ALA A 75 -4.60 8.63 12.07
C ALA A 75 -5.88 8.31 11.31
N TYR A 76 -6.85 7.67 11.97
CA TYR A 76 -8.15 7.33 11.42
C TYR A 76 -9.25 7.81 12.36
N ASP A 77 -10.35 8.29 11.80
CA ASP A 77 -11.52 8.70 12.56
C ASP A 77 -12.77 7.98 12.07
N TYR A 78 -13.09 8.16 10.79
CA TYR A 78 -14.22 7.54 10.15
C TYR A 78 -13.81 6.77 8.89
N THR A 79 -14.30 5.54 8.74
CA THR A 79 -13.90 4.61 7.68
C THR A 79 -14.11 5.13 6.26
N ARG A 80 -15.08 6.03 6.04
CA ARG A 80 -15.27 6.69 4.75
C ARG A 80 -14.07 7.57 4.38
N SER A 81 -13.54 8.29 5.36
CA SER A 81 -12.40 9.21 5.19
C SER A 81 -11.09 8.44 5.09
N GLY A 82 -10.88 7.43 5.94
CA GLY A 82 -9.65 6.63 5.98
C GLY A 82 -9.91 5.27 6.62
N ASN A 83 -9.31 4.20 6.08
CA ASN A 83 -9.40 2.87 6.65
C ASN A 83 -8.07 2.13 6.47
N PRO A 84 -7.49 1.52 7.52
CA PRO A 84 -6.18 0.86 7.41
C PRO A 84 -6.11 -0.19 6.30
N THR A 85 -7.15 -1.02 6.14
CA THR A 85 -7.17 -2.04 5.09
C THR A 85 -7.20 -1.40 3.69
N ARG A 86 -7.93 -0.30 3.52
CA ARG A 86 -8.00 0.42 2.24
C ARG A 86 -6.68 1.11 1.89
N ASP A 87 -6.01 1.68 2.87
CA ASP A 87 -4.77 2.43 2.66
C ASP A 87 -3.61 1.50 2.25
N VAL A 88 -3.60 0.24 2.73
CA VAL A 88 -2.69 -0.80 2.22
C VAL A 88 -2.93 -1.07 0.73
N LEU A 89 -4.19 -1.27 0.34
CA LEU A 89 -4.55 -1.53 -1.05
C LEU A 89 -4.13 -0.36 -1.95
N GLN A 90 -4.39 0.88 -1.51
CA GLN A 90 -3.98 2.09 -2.22
C GLN A 90 -2.46 2.18 -2.37
N SER A 91 -1.71 1.92 -1.29
CA SER A 91 -0.24 1.95 -1.32
C SER A 91 0.35 0.88 -2.24
N LEU A 92 -0.24 -0.32 -2.23
CA LEU A 92 0.16 -1.43 -3.11
C LEU A 92 -0.09 -1.08 -4.59
N MET A 93 -1.28 -0.57 -4.91
CA MET A 93 -1.64 -0.18 -6.27
C MET A 93 -0.78 0.97 -6.80
N ALA A 94 -0.47 1.96 -5.96
CA ALA A 94 0.43 3.05 -6.31
C ALA A 94 1.85 2.52 -6.66
N LYS A 95 2.36 1.54 -5.90
CA LYS A 95 3.65 0.89 -6.17
C LYS A 95 3.66 0.11 -7.47
N LEU A 96 2.60 -0.64 -7.77
CA LEU A 96 2.50 -1.46 -9.00
C LEU A 96 2.58 -0.62 -10.27
N GLU A 97 1.89 0.51 -10.27
CA GLU A 97 1.75 1.36 -11.43
C GLU A 97 2.75 2.53 -11.45
N LYS A 98 3.67 2.57 -10.47
CA LYS A 98 4.67 3.64 -10.28
C LYS A 98 4.07 5.05 -10.13
N ALA A 99 2.84 5.12 -9.62
CA ALA A 99 2.10 6.35 -9.31
C ALA A 99 2.50 6.95 -7.96
N ASP A 100 2.26 8.25 -7.79
CA ASP A 100 2.53 8.93 -6.51
C ASP A 100 1.49 8.57 -5.45
N GLN A 101 0.22 8.45 -5.85
CA GLN A 101 -0.89 8.03 -4.99
C GLN A 101 -1.93 7.24 -5.80
N ALA A 102 -2.65 6.35 -5.12
CA ALA A 102 -3.81 5.68 -5.67
C ALA A 102 -5.01 5.81 -4.74
N PHE A 103 -6.20 5.92 -5.31
CA PHE A 103 -7.46 6.01 -4.57
C PHE A 103 -8.39 4.87 -4.99
N CYS A 104 -8.95 4.19 -3.99
CA CYS A 104 -9.88 3.08 -4.20
C CYS A 104 -11.34 3.55 -4.06
N PHE A 105 -12.13 3.32 -5.10
CA PHE A 105 -13.56 3.62 -5.16
C PHE A 105 -14.39 2.34 -5.33
N THR A 106 -15.69 2.43 -5.06
CA THR A 106 -16.63 1.32 -5.16
C THR A 106 -16.94 0.87 -6.58
N SER A 107 -16.65 1.70 -7.60
CA SER A 107 -16.84 1.36 -9.02
C SER A 107 -16.10 2.31 -9.95
N GLY A 108 -15.95 1.90 -11.22
CA GLY A 108 -15.39 2.72 -12.30
C GLY A 108 -16.19 3.98 -12.63
N MET A 109 -17.48 3.99 -12.31
CA MET A 109 -18.29 5.19 -12.49
C MET A 109 -18.14 6.15 -11.31
N ALA A 110 -17.97 5.62 -10.09
CA ALA A 110 -17.71 6.43 -8.91
C ALA A 110 -16.34 7.13 -9.00
N SER A 111 -15.33 6.45 -9.56
CA SER A 111 -14.03 7.06 -9.83
C SER A 111 -14.12 8.20 -10.84
N LEU A 112 -14.79 7.97 -11.97
CA LEU A 112 -15.01 9.01 -12.98
C LEU A 112 -15.78 10.19 -12.40
N ALA A 113 -16.85 9.94 -11.64
CA ALA A 113 -17.61 10.99 -10.97
C ALA A 113 -16.73 11.82 -10.02
N ALA A 114 -15.87 11.19 -9.22
CA ALA A 114 -14.96 11.92 -8.35
C ALA A 114 -13.97 12.82 -9.14
N VAL A 115 -13.45 12.32 -10.27
CA VAL A 115 -12.57 13.09 -11.15
C VAL A 115 -13.31 14.24 -11.83
N THR A 116 -14.54 14.04 -12.30
CA THR A 116 -15.33 15.12 -12.93
C THR A 116 -15.75 16.19 -11.93
N HIS A 117 -15.93 15.85 -10.66
CA HIS A 117 -16.19 16.82 -9.59
C HIS A 117 -15.01 17.77 -9.33
N LEU A 118 -13.79 17.44 -9.78
CA LEU A 118 -12.64 18.36 -9.72
C LEU A 118 -12.70 19.43 -10.83
N LEU A 119 -13.56 19.26 -11.84
CA LEU A 119 -13.69 20.19 -12.94
C LEU A 119 -14.59 21.38 -12.56
N GLN A 120 -14.13 22.57 -12.88
CA GLN A 120 -14.93 23.79 -12.72
C GLN A 120 -15.97 23.92 -13.84
N ALA A 121 -17.14 24.48 -13.50
CA ALA A 121 -18.18 24.79 -14.48
C ALA A 121 -17.63 25.64 -15.64
N GLY A 122 -18.04 25.30 -16.87
CA GLY A 122 -17.60 25.99 -18.09
C GLY A 122 -16.34 25.43 -18.76
N LYS A 123 -15.70 24.41 -18.18
CA LYS A 123 -14.61 23.64 -18.82
C LYS A 123 -15.15 22.36 -19.45
N TRP A 124 -14.46 21.86 -20.48
CA TRP A 124 -14.83 20.62 -21.17
C TRP A 124 -13.76 19.54 -20.94
N LEU A 125 -14.19 18.28 -20.91
CA LEU A 125 -13.30 17.12 -20.82
C LEU A 125 -12.94 16.66 -22.22
N THR A 126 -11.64 16.48 -22.48
CA THR A 126 -11.15 15.84 -23.70
C THR A 126 -10.53 14.51 -23.34
N PHE A 127 -11.09 13.43 -23.87
CA PHE A 127 -10.54 12.08 -23.71
C PHE A 127 -9.48 11.88 -24.80
N THR A 128 -8.20 12.06 -24.42
CA THR A 128 -7.08 11.81 -25.32
C THR A 128 -6.32 10.58 -24.85
N PHE A 129 -6.10 9.64 -25.78
CA PHE A 129 -5.25 8.47 -25.55
C PHE A 129 -3.78 8.87 -25.64
N LEU A 130 -3.26 9.54 -24.61
CA LEU A 130 -1.84 9.90 -24.50
C LEU A 130 -1.08 8.74 -23.85
N ARG A 131 -0.18 8.13 -24.62
CA ARG A 131 0.61 6.95 -24.23
C ARG A 131 1.93 7.29 -23.55
N SER A 132 2.04 8.44 -22.85
CA SER A 132 3.36 8.84 -22.30
C SER A 132 3.36 9.74 -21.07
N TYR A 133 4.01 9.22 -20.03
CA TYR A 133 4.87 9.90 -19.04
C TYR A 133 4.28 10.95 -18.09
N PHE A 134 2.98 10.89 -17.77
CA PHE A 134 2.54 11.49 -16.51
C PHE A 134 2.52 10.40 -15.45
N ARG A 135 3.14 10.62 -14.28
CA ARG A 135 2.91 9.77 -13.10
C ARG A 135 1.50 10.11 -12.60
N PRO A 136 0.46 9.35 -12.95
CA PRO A 136 -0.91 9.78 -12.69
C PRO A 136 -1.28 9.46 -11.25
N ILE A 137 -2.25 10.18 -10.70
CA ILE A 137 -3.05 9.65 -9.59
C ILE A 137 -3.89 8.52 -10.17
N ILE A 138 -3.77 7.32 -9.62
CA ILE A 138 -4.47 6.15 -10.16
C ILE A 138 -5.73 5.91 -9.38
N VAL A 139 -6.81 5.68 -10.12
CA VAL A 139 -8.11 5.41 -9.52
C VAL A 139 -8.47 3.94 -9.74
N VAL A 140 -8.44 3.19 -8.65
CA VAL A 140 -8.69 1.75 -8.65
C VAL A 140 -10.12 1.48 -8.18
N CYS A 141 -10.78 0.53 -8.82
CA CYS A 141 -12.13 0.12 -8.46
C CYS A 141 -12.05 -1.25 -7.79
N THR A 142 -12.63 -1.38 -6.61
CA THR A 142 -12.80 -2.68 -5.93
C THR A 142 -14.02 -3.41 -6.43
#